data_AF-A0A357R4H9-F1
#
_entry.id   AF-A0A357R4H9-F1
#
_cell.length_a   1.000
_cell.length_b   1.000
_cell.length_c   1.000
_cell.angle_alpha   90.00
_cell.angle_beta   90.00
_cell.angle_gamma   90.00
#
_symmetry.space_group_name_H-M   'P 1'
#
loop_
_entity.id
_entity.type
_entity.pdbx_description
1 polymer ?
#
loop_
_entity_poly.entity_id
_entity_poly.type
_entity_poly.pdbx_seq_one_letter_code
_entity_poly.pdbx_strand_id
1 'polypeptide(L)' 'MDVANKRWTIDELFDMREKVLQTWPTGRDVDLEDAVKYHQAMPDTKRLSKVLAAA' A
#
# COMPACT_ATOMS: atom_id res chain seq x y z
N MET A 1 3.90 19.02 -5.92
CA MET A 1 3.33 18.80 -4.58
C MET A 1 4.35 19.34 -3.59
N ASP A 2 3.91 20.21 -2.68
CA ASP A 2 4.83 20.86 -1.75
C ASP A 2 5.16 19.90 -0.61
N VAL A 3 6.43 19.87 -0.22
CA VAL A 3 6.90 19.00 0.86
C VAL A 3 6.55 19.64 2.19
N ALA A 4 5.72 18.95 2.97
CA ALA A 4 5.32 19.37 4.31
C ALA A 4 5.12 18.16 5.22
N ASN A 5 5.33 18.35 6.53
CA ASN A 5 4.96 17.36 7.53
C ASN A 5 3.43 17.39 7.77
N LYS A 6 2.67 16.94 6.78
CA LYS A 6 1.21 16.90 6.80
C LYS A 6 0.75 15.60 6.15
N ARG A 7 -0.18 14.91 6.81
CA ARG A 7 -0.85 13.76 6.21
C ARG A 7 -1.70 14.21 5.02
N TRP A 8 -1.55 13.52 3.90
CA TRP A 8 -2.39 13.77 2.73
C TRP A 8 -3.85 13.42 3.02
N THR A 9 -4.74 14.13 2.36
CA THR A 9 -6.15 13.74 2.25
C THR A 9 -6.28 12.43 1.48
N ILE A 10 -7.45 11.80 1.59
CA ILE A 10 -7.73 10.56 0.86
C ILE A 10 -7.69 10.80 -0.65
N ASP A 11 -8.27 11.91 -1.12
CA ASP A 11 -8.29 12.26 -2.54
C ASP A 11 -6.87 12.46 -3.10
N GLU A 12 -6.02 13.23 -2.40
CA GLU A 12 -4.61 13.42 -2.78
C GLU A 12 -3.84 12.08 -2.89
N LEU A 13 -4.12 11.14 -1.99
CA LEU A 13 -3.50 9.81 -2.01
C LEU A 13 -3.95 8.99 -3.22
N PHE A 14 -5.24 8.97 -3.51
CA PHE A 14 -5.79 8.18 -4.63
C PHE A 14 -5.44 8.78 -6.00
N ASP A 15 -5.44 10.11 -6.13
CA ASP A 15 -4.98 10.81 -7.34
C ASP A 15 -3.51 10.48 -7.66
N MET A 16 -2.65 10.43 -6.65
CA MET A 16 -1.25 10.05 -6.84
C MET A 16 -1.09 8.56 -7.14
N ARG A 17 -1.87 7.69 -6.49
CA ARG A 17 -1.86 6.25 -6.76
C ARG A 17 -2.19 5.97 -8.21
N GLU A 18 -3.23 6.59 -8.77
CA GLU A 18 -3.60 6.43 -10.18
C GLU A 18 -2.43 6.75 -11.11
N LYS A 19 -1.79 7.91 -10.91
CA LYS A 19 -0.63 8.34 -11.71
C LYS A 19 0.53 7.35 -11.63
N VAL A 20 0.83 6.85 -10.43
CA VAL A 20 1.93 5.89 -10.22
C VAL A 20 1.65 4.55 -10.88
N LEU A 21 0.43 4.01 -10.77
CA LEU A 21 0.08 2.72 -11.37
C LEU A 21 0.14 2.73 -12.90
N GLN A 22 0.01 3.90 -13.54
CA GLN A 22 0.14 4.03 -14.99
C GLN A 22 1.59 4.09 -15.48
N THR A 23 2.58 4.20 -14.59
CA THR A 23 4.00 4.33 -14.97
C THR A 23 4.61 3.05 -15.57
N TRP A 24 4.03 1.88 -15.28
CA TRP A 24 4.47 0.60 -15.81
C TRP A 24 3.29 -0.36 -16.04
N PRO A 25 3.33 -1.25 -17.05
CA PRO A 25 2.19 -2.13 -17.38
C PRO A 25 1.67 -2.98 -16.21
N THR A 26 2.55 -3.43 -15.31
CA THR A 26 2.16 -4.25 -14.15
C THR A 26 1.38 -3.49 -13.09
N GLY A 27 1.31 -2.16 -13.16
CA GLY A 27 0.45 -1.38 -12.27
C GLY A 27 -1.05 -1.68 -12.48
N ARG A 28 -1.42 -2.24 -13.64
CA ARG A 28 -2.78 -2.74 -13.91
C ARG A 28 -3.18 -3.92 -13.03
N ASP A 29 -2.21 -4.67 -12.53
CA ASP A 29 -2.44 -5.86 -11.70
C ASP A 29 -2.62 -5.51 -10.21
N VAL A 30 -2.54 -4.22 -9.85
CA VAL A 30 -2.59 -3.76 -8.46
C VAL A 30 -4.02 -3.37 -8.03
N ASP A 31 -4.71 -4.33 -7.40
CA ASP A 31 -5.98 -4.10 -6.69
C ASP A 31 -5.73 -3.90 -5.19
N LEU A 32 -6.20 -2.78 -4.63
CA LEU A 32 -5.96 -2.45 -3.23
C LEU A 32 -6.79 -3.32 -2.28
N GLU A 33 -8.04 -3.64 -2.64
CA GLU A 33 -8.92 -4.44 -1.79
C GLU A 33 -8.46 -5.90 -1.75
N ASP A 34 -8.06 -6.45 -2.89
CA ASP A 34 -7.47 -7.79 -2.98
C ASP A 34 -6.16 -7.89 -2.19
N ALA A 35 -5.26 -6.91 -2.35
CA ALA A 35 -4.01 -6.87 -1.60
C ALA A 35 -4.25 -6.86 -0.09
N VAL A 36 -5.20 -6.06 0.41
CA VAL A 36 -5.54 -6.04 1.85
C VAL A 36 -5.99 -7.42 2.31
N LYS A 37 -6.88 -8.09 1.57
CA LYS A 37 -7.36 -9.45 1.89
C LYS A 37 -6.21 -10.47 1.87
N TYR A 38 -5.36 -10.44 0.85
CA TYR A 38 -4.18 -11.31 0.76
C TYR A 38 -3.26 -11.14 1.96
N HIS A 39 -2.94 -9.91 2.34
CA HIS A 39 -2.10 -9.62 3.49
C HIS A 39 -2.74 -10.03 4.82
N GLN A 40 -4.06 -9.88 4.97
CA GLN A 40 -4.82 -10.33 6.15
C GLN A 40 -4.96 -11.86 6.25
N ALA A 41 -4.84 -12.58 5.14
CA ALA A 41 -4.86 -14.05 5.13
C ALA A 41 -3.47 -14.67 5.39
N MET A 42 -2.37 -13.91 5.23
CA MET A 42 -1.03 -14.45 5.41
C MET A 42 -0.75 -14.89 6.85
N PRO A 43 -0.03 -16.01 7.07
CA PRO A 43 0.43 -16.41 8.40
C PRO A 43 1.26 -15.32 9.09
N ASP A 44 1.14 -15.19 10.41
CA ASP A 44 1.88 -14.19 11.19
C ASP A 44 3.40 -14.39 11.10
N THR A 45 3.88 -15.63 10.92
CA THR A 45 5.30 -15.94 10.67
C THR A 45 5.85 -15.35 9.38
N LYS A 46 4.97 -14.94 8.45
CA LYS A 46 5.32 -14.25 7.21
C LYS A 46 5.05 -12.74 7.28
N ARG A 47 4.56 -12.23 8.41
CA ARG A 47 4.32 -10.79 8.64
C ARG A 47 5.47 -10.22 9.45
N LEU A 48 6.35 -9.47 8.80
CA LEU A 48 7.57 -8.94 9.41
C LEU A 48 7.29 -8.15 10.70
N SER A 49 6.25 -7.32 10.72
CA SER A 49 5.88 -6.55 11.93
C SER A 49 5.51 -7.43 13.12
N LYS A 50 4.90 -8.60 12.88
CA LYS A 50 4.56 -9.58 13.92
C LYS A 50 5.79 -10.34 14.39
N VAL A 51 6.64 -10.76 13.46
CA VAL A 51 7.92 -11.43 13.77
C VAL A 51 8.80 -10.53 14.63
N LEU A 52 8.95 -9.26 14.26
CA LEU A 52 9.76 -8.30 15.02
C LEU A 52 9.19 -7.99 16.41
N ALA A 53 7.87 -7.94 16.56
CA ALA A 53 7.25 -7.68 17.86
C ALA A 53 7.35 -8.86 18.83
N ALA A 54 7.65 -10.07 18.34
CA ALA A 54 7.82 -11.28 19.13
C ALA A 54 9.30 -11.59 19.46
N ALA A 55 10.24 -10.75 18.98
CA ALA A 55 11.68 -10.83 19.27
C ALA A 55 12.03 -9.97 20.49
#